data_AF-A0A960BXW3-F1
#
_entry.id   AF-A0A960BXW3-F1
#
_cell.length_a   1.000
_cell.length_b   1.000
_cell.length_c   1.000
_cell.angle_alpha   90.00
_cell.angle_beta   90.00
_cell.angle_gamma   90.00
#
_symmetry.space_group_name_H-M   'P 1'
#
loop_
_entity.id
_entity.type
_entity.pdbx_description
1 polymer ?
#
loop_
_entity_poly.entity_id
_entity_poly.type
_entity_poly.pdbx_seq_one_letter_code
_entity_poly.pdbx_strand_id
1 'polypeptide(L)'
;MPTTRPRYQVTETPELARALDRAAKRWPGEPRSRLLVRLVQAGADTLADDERGRDAQHRAAVLAVAGRYPEAFGTDYLVELRADWPA
;
A
#
# COMPACT_ATOMS: atom_id res chain seq x y z
N MET A 1 22.16 -28.06 -1.34
CA MET A 1 20.91 -27.56 -1.97
C MET A 1 20.81 -26.05 -1.78
N PRO A 2 21.19 -25.25 -2.78
CA PRO A 2 20.88 -23.83 -2.79
C PRO A 2 19.39 -23.68 -3.11
N THR A 3 18.63 -23.01 -2.23
CA THR A 3 17.26 -22.60 -2.54
C THR A 3 17.31 -21.31 -3.36
N THR A 4 16.58 -21.21 -4.46
CA THR A 4 16.54 -20.00 -5.33
C THR A 4 16.03 -18.75 -4.60
N ARG A 5 15.25 -18.93 -3.53
CA ARG A 5 14.70 -17.82 -2.74
C ARG A 5 15.66 -17.41 -1.61
N PRO A 6 15.78 -16.10 -1.33
CA PRO A 6 16.51 -15.60 -0.17
C PRO A 6 16.03 -16.24 1.13
N ARG A 7 16.95 -16.46 2.06
CA ARG A 7 16.64 -16.92 3.42
C ARG A 7 16.67 -15.73 4.36
N TYR A 8 15.58 -15.55 5.09
CA TYR A 8 15.50 -14.54 6.14
C TYR A 8 15.64 -15.23 7.50
N GLN A 9 16.73 -14.92 8.21
CA GLN A 9 16.94 -15.40 9.57
C GLN A 9 16.22 -14.45 10.53
N VAL A 10 15.36 -15.00 11.39
CA VAL A 10 14.61 -14.23 12.38
C VAL A 10 14.83 -14.85 13.74
N THR A 11 15.32 -14.06 14.68
CA THR A 11 15.44 -14.44 16.09
C THR A 11 14.19 -13.97 16.82
N GLU A 12 13.59 -14.84 17.62
CA GLU A 12 12.41 -14.47 18.40
C GLU A 12 12.78 -13.46 19.50
N THR A 13 12.13 -12.29 19.45
CA THR A 13 12.15 -11.30 20.53
C THR A 13 10.86 -11.41 21.36
N PRO A 14 10.80 -10.81 22.56
CA PRO A 14 9.56 -10.78 23.35
C PRO A 14 8.36 -10.19 22.60
N GLU A 15 8.58 -9.20 21.74
CA GLU A 15 7.56 -8.56 20.90
C GLU A 15 7.05 -9.54 19.84
N LEU A 16 7.98 -10.23 19.17
CA LEU A 16 7.63 -11.24 18.19
C LEU A 16 6.87 -12.38 18.85
N ALA A 17 7.27 -12.78 20.06
CA ALA A 17 6.59 -13.82 20.81
C ALA A 17 5.12 -13.46 21.06
N ARG A 18 4.87 -12.24 21.56
CA ARG A 18 3.51 -11.71 21.79
C ARG A 18 2.71 -11.58 20.50
N ALA A 19 3.35 -11.24 19.38
CA ALA A 19 2.68 -11.18 18.08
C ALA A 19 2.25 -12.58 17.62
N LEU A 20 3.12 -13.58 17.77
CA LEU A 20 2.82 -14.96 17.41
C LEU A 20 1.76 -15.58 18.32
N ASP A 21 1.73 -15.23 19.61
CA ASP A 21 0.68 -15.71 20.51
C ASP A 21 -0.69 -15.12 20.15
N ARG A 22 -0.73 -13.86 19.69
CA ARG A 22 -1.95 -13.26 19.12
C ARG A 22 -2.34 -13.95 17.80
N ALA A 23 -1.36 -14.23 16.95
CA ALA A 23 -1.58 -14.95 15.69
C ALA A 23 -2.14 -16.35 15.94
N ALA A 24 -1.65 -17.08 16.95
CA ALA A 24 -2.12 -18.41 17.31
C ALA A 24 -3.59 -18.41 17.77
N LYS A 25 -4.08 -17.32 18.37
CA LYS A 25 -5.52 -17.18 18.68
C LYS A 25 -6.37 -17.05 17.40
N ARG A 26 -5.82 -16.40 16.37
CA ARG A 26 -6.51 -16.21 15.08
C ARG A 26 -6.41 -17.45 14.17
N TRP A 27 -5.27 -18.15 14.22
CA TRP A 27 -4.98 -19.35 13.44
C TRP A 27 -4.52 -20.48 14.38
N PRO A 28 -5.47 -21.12 15.09
CA PRO A 28 -5.14 -22.14 16.08
C PRO A 28 -4.53 -23.38 15.43
N GLY A 29 -3.54 -23.98 16.11
CA GLY A 29 -2.88 -25.21 15.68
C GLY A 29 -1.78 -25.04 14.62
N GLU A 30 -1.57 -23.83 14.08
CA GLU A 30 -0.45 -23.59 13.17
C GLU A 30 0.88 -23.47 13.92
N PRO A 31 1.98 -24.01 13.38
CA PRO A 31 3.31 -23.84 13.98
C PRO A 31 3.78 -22.39 13.86
N ARG A 32 4.63 -21.94 14.79
CA ARG A 32 5.14 -20.54 14.85
C ARG A 32 5.74 -20.05 13.53
N SER A 33 6.47 -20.91 12.81
CA SER A 33 7.04 -20.57 11.50
C SER A 33 5.97 -20.23 10.45
N ARG A 34 4.83 -20.91 10.48
CA ARG A 34 3.70 -20.64 9.59
C ARG A 34 2.95 -19.38 10.01
N LEU A 35 2.81 -19.16 11.32
CA LEU A 35 2.26 -17.92 11.88
C LEU A 35 3.09 -16.68 11.48
N LEU A 36 4.42 -16.79 11.41
CA LEU A 36 5.27 -15.71 10.90
C LEU A 36 4.89 -15.35 9.46
N VAL A 37 4.73 -16.34 8.59
CA VAL A 37 4.32 -16.12 7.19
C VAL A 37 2.94 -15.48 7.11
N ARG A 38 1.97 -15.97 7.90
CA ARG A 38 0.61 -15.40 7.98
C ARG A 38 0.64 -13.94 8.40
N LEU A 39 1.44 -13.59 9.40
CA LEU A 39 1.57 -12.22 9.88
C LEU A 39 2.18 -11.29 8.82
N VAL A 40 3.20 -11.75 8.10
CA VAL A 40 3.79 -10.98 6.98
C VAL A 40 2.76 -10.74 5.88
N GLN A 41 1.97 -11.75 5.53
CA GLN A 41 0.91 -11.61 4.53
C GLN A 41 -0.18 -10.64 4.98
N ALA A 42 -0.68 -10.79 6.21
CA ALA A 42 -1.69 -9.88 6.77
C ALA A 42 -1.18 -8.42 6.86
N GLY A 43 0.10 -8.24 7.19
CA GLY A 43 0.75 -6.93 7.16
C GLY A 43 0.84 -6.35 5.75
N ALA A 44 1.20 -7.17 4.75
CA ALA A 44 1.25 -6.74 3.35
C ALA A 44 -0.13 -6.32 2.83
N ASP A 45 -1.18 -7.08 3.17
CA ASP A 45 -2.56 -6.75 2.80
C ASP A 45 -3.01 -5.41 3.42
N THR A 46 -2.68 -5.20 4.70
CA THR A 46 -3.00 -3.95 5.43
C THR A 46 -2.30 -2.75 4.79
N LEU A 47 -1.01 -2.87 4.44
CA LEU A 47 -0.28 -1.79 3.77
C LEU A 47 -0.88 -1.46 2.40
N ALA A 48 -1.27 -2.47 1.64
CA ALA A 48 -1.87 -2.28 0.33
C ALA A 48 -3.27 -1.63 0.43
N ASP A 49 -4.04 -1.93 1.47
CA ASP A 49 -5.31 -1.25 1.77
C ASP A 49 -5.11 0.22 2.13
N ASP A 50 -4.11 0.53 2.96
CA ASP A 50 -3.76 1.90 3.34
C ASP A 50 -3.35 2.75 2.12
N GLU A 51 -2.54 2.18 1.23
CA GLU A 51 -2.14 2.82 -0.04
C GLU A 51 -3.36 3.11 -0.92
N ARG A 52 -4.24 2.12 -1.12
CA ARG A 52 -5.50 2.31 -1.87
C ARG A 52 -6.38 3.39 -1.26
N GLY A 53 -6.47 3.44 0.07
CA GLY A 53 -7.24 4.46 0.79
C GLY A 53 -6.68 5.86 0.56
N ARG A 54 -5.36 6.02 0.63
CA ARG A 54 -4.67 7.29 0.36
C ARG A 54 -4.87 7.75 -1.08
N ASP A 55 -4.76 6.85 -2.04
CA ASP A 55 -4.97 7.15 -3.46
C ASP A 55 -6.42 7.58 -3.73
N ALA A 56 -7.39 6.89 -3.13
CA ALA A 56 -8.80 7.24 -3.23
C ALA A 56 -9.09 8.62 -2.62
N GLN A 57 -8.52 8.91 -1.44
CA GLN A 57 -8.65 10.21 -0.79
C GLN A 57 -8.04 11.33 -1.63
N HIS A 58 -6.83 11.12 -2.16
CA HIS A 58 -6.16 12.07 -3.02
C HIS A 58 -6.99 12.34 -4.29
N ARG A 59 -7.47 11.29 -4.97
CA ARG A 59 -8.32 11.42 -6.16
C ARG A 59 -9.61 12.17 -5.85
N ALA A 60 -10.26 11.88 -4.72
CA ALA A 60 -11.47 12.59 -4.30
C ALA A 60 -11.20 14.08 -4.08
N ALA A 61 -10.08 14.45 -3.46
CA ALA A 61 -9.68 15.83 -3.26
C ALA A 61 -9.42 16.56 -4.60
N VAL A 62 -8.74 15.92 -5.55
CA VAL A 62 -8.52 16.46 -6.90
C VAL A 62 -9.86 16.69 -7.61
N LEU A 63 -10.74 15.69 -7.63
CA LEU A 63 -12.04 15.78 -8.29
C LEU A 63 -12.97 16.82 -7.65
N ALA A 64 -12.89 17.05 -6.34
CA ALA A 64 -13.68 18.07 -5.66
C ALA A 64 -13.34 19.51 -6.07
N VAL A 65 -12.13 19.73 -6.61
CA VAL A 65 -11.66 21.05 -7.08
C VAL A 65 -11.58 21.13 -8.60
N ALA A 66 -11.49 19.98 -9.28
CA ALA A 66 -11.48 19.90 -10.73
C ALA A 66 -12.72 20.60 -11.34
N GLY A 67 -12.48 21.47 -12.34
CA GLY A 67 -13.56 22.17 -13.02
C GLY A 67 -14.25 23.27 -12.21
N ARG A 68 -13.75 23.63 -11.02
CA ARG A 68 -14.34 24.67 -10.16
C ARG A 68 -14.13 26.11 -10.66
N TYR A 69 -13.22 26.31 -11.62
CA TYR A 69 -12.88 27.62 -12.17
C TYR A 69 -12.99 27.61 -13.71
N PRO A 70 -14.19 27.34 -14.27
CA PRO A 70 -14.38 27.31 -15.72
C PRO A 70 -14.13 28.67 -16.39
N GLU A 71 -14.25 29.77 -15.64
CA GLU A 71 -13.94 31.13 -16.10
C GLU A 71 -12.44 31.46 -16.13
N ALA A 72 -11.61 30.73 -15.40
CA ALA A 72 -10.17 30.98 -15.33
C ALA A 72 -9.39 30.37 -16.50
N PHE A 73 -9.97 29.39 -17.19
CA PHE A 73 -9.33 28.67 -18.29
C PHE A 73 -10.25 28.69 -19.51
N GLY A 74 -9.88 29.50 -20.51
CA GLY A 74 -10.63 29.62 -21.75
C GLY A 74 -10.65 28.32 -22.57
N THR A 75 -11.55 28.26 -23.56
CA THR A 75 -11.76 27.05 -24.39
C THR A 75 -10.49 26.56 -25.09
N ASP A 76 -9.60 27.47 -25.48
CA ASP A 76 -8.35 27.16 -26.20
C ASP A 76 -7.14 26.98 -25.29
N TYR A 77 -7.30 27.13 -23.96
CA TYR A 77 -6.19 27.11 -22.99
C TYR A 77 -5.30 25.86 -23.10
N LEU A 78 -5.89 24.67 -23.26
CA LEU A 78 -5.12 23.43 -23.40
C LEU A 78 -4.39 23.30 -24.74
N VAL A 79 -4.89 23.97 -25.78
CA VAL A 79 -4.24 24.00 -27.11
C VAL A 79 -3.02 24.90 -27.04
N GLU A 80 -3.18 26.11 -26.48
CA GLU A 80 -2.08 27.06 -26.27
C GLU A 80 -0.99 26.47 -25.38
N LEU A 81 -1.36 25.87 -24.24
CA LEU A 81 -0.41 25.29 -23.29
C LEU A 81 0.43 24.16 -23.91
N ARG A 82 -0.16 23.35 -24.80
CA ARG A 82 0.55 22.23 -25.46
C ARG A 82 1.46 22.71 -26.59
N ALA A 83 1.17 23.85 -27.20
CA ALA A 83 2.03 24.41 -28.25
C ALA A 83 3.40 24.85 -27.71
N ASP A 84 3.48 25.15 -26.41
CA ASP A 84 4.71 25.58 -25.73
C ASP A 84 5.62 24.41 -25.29
N TRP A 85 5.18 23.16 -25.38
CA TRP A 85 6.00 22.00 -25.02
C TRP A 85 6.84 21.51 -26.20
N PRO A 86 8.16 21.29 -26.01
CA PRO A 86 8.98 20.64 -27.03
C PRO A 86 8.54 19.18 -27.24
N ALA A 87 8.66 18.71 -28.47
CA ALA A 87 8.29 17.36 -28.90
C ALA A 87 9.09 16.24 -28.22
#